data_AF-A0A2N6G5C0-F1
#
_entry.id   AF-A0A2N6G5C0-F1
#
_cell.length_a   1.000
_cell.length_b   1.000
_cell.length_c   1.000
_cell.angle_alpha   90.00
_cell.angle_beta   90.00
_cell.angle_gamma   90.00
#
_symmetry.space_group_name_H-M   'P 1'
#
loop_
_entity.id
_entity.type
_entity.pdbx_description
1 polymer ?
#
loop_
_entity_poly.entity_id
_entity_poly.type
_entity_poly.pdbx_seq_one_letter_code
_entity_poly.pdbx_strand_id
1 'polypeptide(L)'
;MLDLELMEKEVLALLVKHANNEDIKTTLAPLIAKTSIEMGHLYSDLGLPSRAEMGKLMSANFSTLAKMKPDDVRWKKYLYDCIGKTAPACAKCTDISNCFNCSLAS
;
A
#
# COMPACT_ATOMS: atom_id res chain seq x y z
N MET A 1 -0.53 -18.42 -6.67
CA MET A 1 0.59 -17.72 -7.34
C MET A 1 0.04 -16.66 -8.30
N LEU A 2 -0.92 -17.00 -9.18
CA LEU A 2 -1.60 -16.05 -10.08
C LEU A 2 -2.26 -14.83 -9.40
N ASP A 3 -2.82 -14.98 -8.19
CA ASP A 3 -3.50 -13.88 -7.50
C ASP A 3 -2.57 -12.75 -7.05
N LEU A 4 -1.32 -13.06 -6.68
CA LEU A 4 -0.34 -12.06 -6.22
C LEU A 4 0.14 -11.20 -7.38
N GLU A 5 0.45 -11.82 -8.53
CA GLU A 5 0.84 -11.09 -9.74
C GLU A 5 -0.29 -10.20 -10.27
N LEU A 6 -1.55 -10.64 -10.14
CA LEU A 6 -2.70 -9.80 -10.48
C LEU A 6 -2.83 -8.60 -9.54
N MET A 7 -2.70 -8.82 -8.23
CA MET A 7 -2.73 -7.74 -7.23
C MET A 7 -1.61 -6.72 -7.47
N GLU A 8 -0.39 -7.18 -7.78
CA GLU A 8 0.72 -6.30 -8.13
C GLU A 8 0.36 -5.39 -9.30
N LYS A 9 -0.17 -5.97 -10.39
CA LYS A 9 -0.57 -5.20 -11.59
C LYS A 9 -1.67 -4.19 -11.30
N GLU A 10 -2.66 -4.56 -10.49
CA GLU A 10 -3.77 -3.67 -10.10
C GLU A 10 -3.26 -2.51 -9.24
N VAL A 11 -2.39 -2.78 -8.25
CA VAL A 11 -1.73 -1.74 -7.43
C VAL A 11 -0.85 -0.84 -8.31
N LEU A 12 -0.10 -1.42 -9.24
CA LEU A 12 0.72 -0.67 -10.18
C LEU A 12 -0.14 0.28 -11.02
N ALA A 13 -1.23 -0.22 -11.60
CA ALA A 13 -2.14 0.58 -12.41
C ALA A 13 -2.74 1.75 -11.61
N LEU A 14 -3.12 1.51 -10.35
CA LEU A 14 -3.58 2.55 -9.43
C LEU A 14 -2.49 3.61 -9.18
N LEU A 15 -1.27 3.19 -8.85
CA LEU A 15 -0.15 4.09 -8.59
C LEU A 15 0.20 4.92 -9.84
N VAL A 16 0.27 4.29 -11.00
CA VAL A 16 0.57 4.96 -12.28
C VAL A 16 -0.49 6.00 -12.61
N LYS A 17 -1.77 5.70 -12.35
CA LYS A 17 -2.88 6.64 -12.56
C LYS A 17 -2.80 7.88 -11.68
N HIS A 18 -2.23 7.76 -10.49
CA HIS A 18 -2.16 8.84 -9.50
C HIS A 18 -0.76 9.41 -9.27
N ALA A 19 0.24 8.98 -10.04
CA ALA A 19 1.59 9.49 -9.98
C ALA A 19 1.66 10.93 -10.52
N ASN A 20 2.43 11.78 -9.85
CA ASN A 20 2.59 13.18 -10.22
C ASN A 20 3.38 13.37 -11.52
N ASN A 21 4.33 12.48 -11.83
CA ASN A 21 5.22 12.57 -12.99
C ASN A 21 5.40 11.21 -13.66
N GLU A 22 5.81 11.19 -14.94
CA GLU A 22 6.09 9.96 -15.69
C GLU A 22 7.26 9.16 -15.09
N ASP A 23 8.29 9.84 -14.58
CA ASP A 23 9.43 9.19 -13.92
C ASP A 23 8.97 8.34 -12.71
N ILE A 24 8.06 8.88 -11.90
CA ILE A 24 7.46 8.17 -10.76
C ILE A 24 6.64 6.96 -11.21
N LYS A 25 5.98 7.04 -12.38
CA LYS A 25 5.20 5.92 -12.95
C LYS A 25 6.09 4.75 -13.35
N THR A 26 7.31 5.02 -13.80
CA THR A 26 8.22 3.98 -14.32
C THR A 26 9.26 3.53 -13.30
N THR A 27 9.59 4.35 -12.31
CA THR A 27 10.58 4.02 -11.27
C THR A 27 9.91 3.58 -9.96
N LEU A 28 9.04 4.42 -9.39
CA LEU A 28 8.58 4.28 -8.02
C LEU A 28 7.31 3.42 -7.93
N ALA A 29 6.37 3.60 -8.87
CA ALA A 29 5.14 2.83 -8.92
C ALA A 29 5.39 1.30 -9.01
N PRO A 30 6.25 0.77 -9.91
CA PRO A 30 6.55 -0.67 -9.94
C PRO A 30 7.30 -1.15 -8.69
N LEU A 31 8.18 -0.33 -8.12
CA LEU A 31 8.87 -0.65 -6.87
C LEU A 31 7.87 -0.85 -5.72
N ILE A 32 6.95 0.11 -5.53
CA ILE A 32 5.92 0.05 -4.49
C ILE A 32 4.95 -1.10 -4.74
N ALA A 33 4.52 -1.33 -5.99
CA ALA A 33 3.62 -2.40 -6.33
C ALA A 33 4.21 -3.77 -5.98
N LYS A 34 5.47 -4.03 -6.36
CA LYS A 34 6.20 -5.25 -6.05
C LYS A 34 6.40 -5.43 -4.54
N THR A 35 6.79 -4.38 -3.82
CA THR A 35 6.90 -4.44 -2.36
C THR A 35 5.53 -4.62 -1.68
N SER A 36 4.45 -4.19 -2.31
CA SER A 36 3.10 -4.27 -1.73
C SER A 36 2.61 -5.72 -1.60
N ILE A 37 3.06 -6.64 -2.48
CA ILE A 37 2.66 -8.05 -2.44
C ILE A 37 3.47 -8.88 -1.43
N GLU A 38 4.58 -8.34 -0.92
CA GLU A 38 5.42 -9.01 0.09
C GLU A 38 4.66 -9.17 1.42
N MET A 39 5.07 -10.11 2.27
CA MET A 39 4.37 -10.34 3.55
C MET A 39 4.72 -9.29 4.62
N GLY A 40 5.79 -8.52 4.41
CA GLY A 40 6.30 -7.54 5.36
C GLY A 40 5.59 -6.18 5.33
N HIS A 41 6.18 -5.24 6.06
CA HIS A 41 5.79 -3.83 6.07
C HIS A 41 6.35 -3.11 4.84
N LEU A 42 5.45 -2.50 4.05
CA LEU A 42 5.79 -1.78 2.83
C LEU A 42 6.92 -0.74 3.02
N TYR A 43 6.90 -0.01 4.13
CA TYR A 43 7.92 1.00 4.41
C TYR A 43 9.28 0.37 4.78
N SER A 44 9.30 -0.70 5.58
CA SER A 44 10.54 -1.37 5.98
C SER A 44 11.23 -2.01 4.79
N ASP A 45 10.45 -2.59 3.89
CA ASP A 45 10.96 -3.26 2.70
C ASP A 45 11.45 -2.26 1.63
N LEU A 46 10.82 -1.07 1.56
CA LEU A 46 11.35 0.08 0.82
C LEU A 46 12.58 0.74 1.49
N GLY A 47 13.06 0.23 2.63
CA GLY A 47 14.19 0.79 3.37
C GLY A 47 13.88 2.09 4.11
N LEU A 48 12.60 2.43 4.29
CA LEU A 48 12.19 3.62 5.02
C LEU A 48 12.23 3.38 6.53
N PRO A 49 12.72 4.35 7.32
CA PRO A 49 12.89 4.17 8.76
C PRO A 49 11.56 4.19 9.53
N SER A 50 10.47 4.72 8.93
CA SER A 50 9.19 4.89 9.63
C SER A 50 7.99 5.06 8.68
N ARG A 51 6.79 4.77 9.20
CA ARG A 51 5.50 5.00 8.51
C ARG A 51 5.31 6.47 8.09
N ALA A 52 5.81 7.42 8.90
CA ALA A 52 5.74 8.85 8.59
C ALA A 52 6.49 9.20 7.30
N GLU A 53 7.69 8.65 7.10
CA GLU A 53 8.49 8.87 5.89
C GLU A 53 7.83 8.26 4.66
N MET A 54 7.19 7.09 4.80
CA MET A 54 6.34 6.53 3.74
C MET A 54 5.18 7.47 3.38
N GLY A 55 4.53 8.07 4.39
CA GLY A 55 3.50 9.08 4.19
C GLY A 55 3.98 10.29 3.41
N LYS A 56 5.16 10.82 3.75
CA LYS A 56 5.78 11.93 3.03
C LYS A 56 6.14 11.56 1.61
N LEU A 57 6.79 10.40 1.40
CA LEU A 57 7.15 9.89 0.08
C LEU A 57 5.92 9.72 -0.80
N MET A 58 4.86 9.11 -0.27
CA MET A 58 3.60 8.97 -1.00
C MET A 58 2.94 10.32 -1.27
N SER A 59 2.96 11.26 -0.33
CA SER A 59 2.36 12.60 -0.52
C SER A 59 3.12 13.44 -1.54
N ALA A 60 4.44 13.31 -1.60
CA ALA A 60 5.30 14.00 -2.54
C ALA A 60 5.17 13.45 -3.97
N ASN A 61 5.02 12.14 -4.12
CA ASN A 61 5.03 11.46 -5.43
C ASN A 61 3.62 11.13 -5.97
N PHE A 62 2.65 10.91 -5.08
CA PHE A 62 1.27 10.52 -5.38
C PHE A 62 0.30 11.42 -4.61
N SER A 63 0.40 12.74 -4.83
CA SER A 63 -0.36 13.74 -4.06
C SER A 63 -1.87 13.53 -4.13
N THR A 64 -2.37 13.04 -5.27
CA THR A 64 -3.80 12.74 -5.46
C THR A 64 -4.26 11.58 -4.56
N LEU A 65 -3.48 10.49 -4.45
CA LEU A 65 -3.78 9.39 -3.54
C LEU A 65 -3.66 9.81 -2.08
N ALA A 66 -2.63 10.60 -1.74
CA ALA A 66 -2.43 11.08 -0.37
C ALA A 66 -3.57 11.97 0.12
N LYS A 67 -4.18 12.78 -0.75
CA LYS A 67 -5.35 13.59 -0.41
C LYS A 67 -6.61 12.75 -0.13
N MET A 68 -6.77 11.63 -0.82
CA MET A 68 -7.93 10.75 -0.62
C MET A 68 -7.74 9.74 0.51
N LYS A 69 -6.51 9.54 0.97
CA LYS A 69 -6.19 8.57 2.00
C LYS A 69 -6.56 9.10 3.40
N PRO A 70 -7.34 8.35 4.21
CA PRO A 70 -7.56 8.66 5.61
C PRO A 70 -6.27 8.47 6.45
N ASP A 71 -6.05 9.34 7.43
CA ASP A 71 -4.79 9.41 8.19
C ASP A 71 -4.50 8.12 8.97
N ASP A 72 -5.54 7.55 9.57
CA ASP A 72 -5.47 6.36 10.43
C ASP A 72 -5.14 5.06 9.66
N VAL A 73 -5.44 5.00 8.37
CA VAL A 73 -5.27 3.78 7.56
C VAL A 73 -3.82 3.62 7.09
N ARG A 74 -3.29 2.38 7.13
CA ARG A 74 -1.96 2.05 6.58
C ARG A 74 -1.99 2.11 5.04
N TRP A 75 -0.92 2.62 4.41
CA TRP A 75 -0.82 2.72 2.95
C TRP A 75 -1.13 1.42 2.21
N LYS A 76 -0.56 0.31 2.69
CA LYS A 76 -0.83 -1.02 2.12
C LYS A 76 -2.31 -1.38 2.18
N LYS A 77 -3.01 -1.13 3.29
CA LYS A 77 -4.45 -1.39 3.38
C LYS A 77 -5.22 -0.51 2.40
N TYR A 78 -4.90 0.78 2.34
CA TYR A 78 -5.55 1.76 1.47
C TYR A 78 -5.40 1.43 -0.03
N LEU A 79 -4.19 1.07 -0.47
CA LEU A 79 -3.94 0.70 -1.88
C LEU A 79 -4.78 -0.50 -2.32
N TYR A 80 -4.88 -1.50 -1.44
CA TYR A 80 -5.66 -2.72 -1.71
C TYR A 80 -7.17 -2.45 -1.64
N ASP A 81 -7.62 -1.61 -0.70
CA ASP A 81 -9.00 -1.14 -0.61
C ASP A 81 -9.44 -0.42 -1.90
N CYS A 82 -8.59 0.44 -2.46
CA CYS A 82 -8.83 1.12 -3.73
C CYS A 82 -9.03 0.17 -4.92
N ILE A 83 -8.38 -1.00 -4.92
CA ILE A 83 -8.55 -2.02 -5.98
C ILE A 83 -9.58 -3.09 -5.60
N GLY A 84 -10.28 -2.92 -4.46
CA GLY A 84 -11.27 -3.88 -3.97
C GLY A 84 -10.69 -5.25 -3.62
N LYS A 85 -9.40 -5.31 -3.25
CA LYS A 85 -8.70 -6.54 -2.84
C LYS A 85 -8.30 -6.47 -1.37
N THR A 86 -7.99 -7.62 -0.80
CA THR A 86 -7.42 -7.71 0.55
C THR A 86 -5.92 -7.91 0.45
N ALA A 87 -5.14 -7.10 1.17
CA ALA A 87 -3.68 -7.23 1.18
C ALA A 87 -3.25 -8.62 1.67
N PRO A 88 -2.28 -9.28 1.00
CA PRO A 88 -1.86 -10.64 1.33
C PRO A 88 -1.23 -10.75 2.74
N ALA A 89 -0.65 -9.66 3.24
CA ALA A 89 -0.15 -9.57 4.60
C ALA A 89 -1.26 -9.56 5.67
N CYS A 90 -2.52 -9.23 5.31
CA CYS A 90 -3.64 -9.20 6.25
C CYS A 90 -4.19 -10.61 6.54
N ALA A 91 -4.11 -11.53 5.58
CA ALA A 91 -4.64 -12.90 5.72
C ALA A 91 -3.83 -13.79 6.69
N LYS A 92 -2.60 -13.40 7.01
CA LYS A 92 -1.69 -14.12 7.93
C LYS A 92 -1.11 -13.22 9.02
N CYS A 93 -1.72 -12.05 9.25
CA CYS A 93 -1.28 -11.17 10.31
C CYS A 93 -1.77 -11.74 11.65
N THR A 94 -0.87 -12.40 12.38
CA THR A 94 -1.05 -12.77 13.79
C THR A 94 -1.14 -11.54 14.71
N ASP A 95 -0.92 -10.34 14.17
CA ASP A 95 -1.02 -9.04 14.84
C ASP A 95 -2.46 -8.48 14.76
N ILE A 96 -3.44 -9.29 15.18
CA ILE A 96 -4.82 -8.85 15.42
C ILE A 96 -4.87 -7.78 16.51
N SER A 97 -3.85 -7.71 17.38
CA SER A 97 -3.79 -6.80 18.52
C SER A 97 -3.65 -5.31 18.15
N ASN A 98 -3.21 -4.96 16.94
CA ASN A 98 -2.96 -3.56 16.56
C ASN A 98 -3.72 -3.12 15.29
N CYS A 99 -4.71 -3.91 14.85
CA CYS A 99 -5.66 -3.48 13.82
C CYS A 99 -6.77 -2.68 14.50
N PHE A 100 -6.75 -1.36 14.32
CA PHE A 100 -7.83 -0.47 14.76
C PHE A 100 -9.19 -1.01 14.30
N ASN A 101 -10.00 -1.36 15.30
CA ASN A 101 -11.43 -1.69 15.22
C ASN A 101 -11.83 -2.95 14.42
N CYS A 102 -11.52 -4.14 14.96
CA CYS A 102 -12.31 -5.34 14.68
C CYS A 102 -13.06 -5.75 15.96
N SER A 103 -14.18 -5.09 16.24
CA SER A 103 -15.18 -5.63 17.17
C SER A 103 -15.96 -6.72 16.44
N LEU A 104 -15.35 -7.89 16.24
CA LEU A 104 -16.15 -9.10 16.05
C LEU A 104 -16.38 -9.71 17.44
N ALA A 105 -17.36 -9.13 18.12
CA ALA A 105 -18.06 -9.84 19.17
C ALA A 105 -18.78 -11.03 18.51
N SER A 106 -18.44 -12.22 18.99
CA SER A 106 -19.32 -13.35 19.35
C SER A 106 -18.66 -14.68 19.07
#